data_AF-A0A2E3NPC5-F1
#
_entry.id   AF-A0A2E3NPC5-F1
#
_cell.length_a   1.000
_cell.length_b   1.000
_cell.length_c   1.000
_cell.angle_alpha   90.00
_cell.angle_beta   90.00
_cell.angle_gamma   90.00
#
_symmetry.space_group_name_H-M   'P 1'
#
loop_
_entity.id
_entity.type
_entity.pdbx_description
1 polymer ?
#
loop_
_entity_poly.entity_id
_entity_poly.type
_entity_poly.pdbx_seq_one_letter_code
_entity_poly.pdbx_strand_id
1 'polypeptide(L)'
;MFDIGFWELLLIFSIALIVLGPERLPQAARTVGQWTGRARAFVRNLTTELERETRKSEAAKSFAEAQRMMKESVADLDTKSDDGTTSTSSQEKATKQAAPGE
;
A
#
# COMPACT_ATOMS: atom_id res chain seq x y z
N MET A 1 -1.57 -5.89 -7.84
CA MET A 1 -1.46 -4.80 -8.83
C MET A 1 -0.32 -3.82 -8.48
N PHE A 2 0.84 -4.36 -8.07
CA PHE A 2 2.09 -3.61 -7.96
C PHE A 2 3.12 -4.40 -8.73
N ASP A 3 2.95 -4.45 -10.04
CA ASP A 3 3.93 -5.01 -10.97
C ASP A 3 5.13 -4.05 -11.09
N ILE A 4 5.58 -3.45 -9.98
CA ILE A 4 6.74 -2.56 -9.93
C ILE A 4 7.97 -3.43 -10.11
N GLY A 5 8.38 -3.58 -11.37
CA GLY A 5 9.61 -4.25 -11.72
C GLY A 5 10.84 -3.43 -11.32
N PHE A 6 12.00 -4.09 -11.35
CA PHE A 6 13.28 -3.40 -11.20
C PHE A 6 13.43 -2.22 -12.18
N TRP A 7 12.87 -2.35 -13.39
CA TRP A 7 12.91 -1.29 -14.39
C TRP A 7 12.09 -0.05 -14.02
N GLU A 8 10.88 -0.22 -13.49
CA GLU A 8 10.05 0.91 -13.07
C GLU A 8 10.65 1.63 -11.86
N LEU A 9 11.23 0.87 -10.92
CA LEU A 9 11.93 1.48 -9.78
C LEU A 9 13.12 2.33 -10.26
N LEU A 10 13.91 1.84 -11.22
CA LEU A 10 15.01 2.60 -11.81
C LEU A 10 14.53 3.85 -12.55
N LEU A 11 13.42 3.76 -13.29
CA LEU A 11 12.84 4.91 -13.98
C LEU A 11 12.40 5.99 -12.99
N ILE A 12 11.66 5.61 -11.94
CA ILE A 12 11.21 6.52 -10.88
C ILE A 12 12.41 7.11 -10.16
N PHE A 13 13.43 6.31 -9.85
CA PHE A 13 14.66 6.78 -9.23
C PHE A 13 15.38 7.79 -10.11
N SER A 14 15.51 7.53 -11.42
CA SER A 14 16.12 8.44 -12.38
C SER A 14 15.38 9.79 -12.44
N ILE A 15 14.05 9.77 -12.53
CA ILE A 15 13.22 10.98 -12.50
C ILE A 15 13.41 11.73 -11.17
N ALA A 16 13.41 11.01 -10.04
CA ALA A 16 13.63 11.61 -8.73
C ALA A 16 15.01 12.28 -8.63
N LEU A 17 16.06 11.68 -9.19
CA LEU A 17 17.40 12.28 -9.25
C LEU A 17 17.41 13.56 -10.09
N ILE A 18 16.66 13.61 -11.20
CA ILE A 18 16.60 14.80 -12.06
C ILE A 18 15.84 15.93 -11.36
N VAL A 19 14.69 15.62 -10.75
CA VAL A 19 13.81 16.63 -10.13
C VAL A 19 14.37 17.14 -8.81
N LEU A 20 14.77 16.22 -7.93
CA LEU A 20 15.26 16.55 -6.59
C LEU A 20 16.77 16.84 -6.59
N GLY A 21 17.51 16.27 -7.52
CA GLY A 21 18.97 16.31 -7.57
C GLY A 21 19.61 15.10 -6.86
N PRO A 22 20.70 14.54 -7.40
CA PRO A 22 21.36 13.36 -6.85
C PRO A 22 21.95 13.57 -5.45
N GLU A 23 22.32 14.81 -5.12
CA GLU A 23 22.87 15.16 -3.81
C GLU A 23 21.80 15.33 -2.73
N ARG A 24 20.57 15.66 -3.12
CA ARG A 24 19.47 16.02 -2.18
C ARG A 24 18.59 14.82 -1.83
N LEU A 25 18.43 13.86 -2.74
CA LEU A 25 17.72 12.60 -2.49
C LEU A 25 18.24 11.85 -1.25
N PRO A 26 19.57 11.58 -1.10
CA PRO A 26 20.07 10.90 0.08
C PRO A 26 19.89 11.71 1.37
N GLN A 27 19.92 13.05 1.28
CA GLN A 27 19.67 13.93 2.42
C GLN A 27 18.21 13.84 2.87
N ALA A 28 17.26 13.87 1.93
CA ALA A 28 15.83 13.71 2.21
C ALA A 28 15.53 12.33 2.84
N ALA A 29 16.08 11.26 2.26
CA ALA A 29 15.95 9.90 2.79
C ALA A 29 16.50 9.78 4.22
N ARG A 30 17.64 10.41 4.51
CA ARG A 30 18.21 10.47 5.87
C ARG A 30 17.30 11.21 6.84
N THR A 31 16.73 12.35 6.44
CA THR A 31 15.83 13.13 7.29
C THR A 31 14.55 12.36 7.62
N VAL A 32 13.90 11.80 6.58
CA VAL A 32 12.71 10.96 6.75
C VAL A 32 13.04 9.72 7.57
N GLY A 33 14.17 9.06 7.28
CA GLY A 33 14.62 7.88 8.01
C GLY A 33 14.87 8.16 9.49
N GLN A 34 15.46 9.30 9.84
CA GLN A 34 15.62 9.71 11.23
C GLN A 34 14.28 9.97 11.92
N TRP A 35 13.32 10.59 11.24
CA TRP A 35 11.98 10.85 11.80
C TRP A 35 11.21 9.55 12.04
N THR A 36 11.16 8.67 11.03
CA THR A 36 10.54 7.35 11.14
C THR A 36 11.24 6.50 12.21
N GLY A 37 12.57 6.57 12.29
CA GLY A 37 13.36 5.88 13.31
C GLY A 37 13.04 6.36 14.73
N ARG A 38 12.92 7.68 14.94
CA ARG A 38 12.50 8.28 16.21
C ARG A 38 11.07 7.88 16.57
N ALA A 39 10.14 7.94 15.63
CA ALA A 39 8.75 7.52 15.85
C ALA A 39 8.68 6.04 16.23
N ARG A 40 9.39 5.15 15.51
CA ARG A 40 9.44 3.73 15.83
C ARG A 40 10.10 3.45 17.18
N ALA A 41 11.13 4.21 17.55
CA ALA A 41 11.76 4.11 18.86
C ALA A 41 10.80 4.53 19.98
N PHE A 42 10.05 5.61 19.78
CA PHE A 42 9.04 6.07 20.73
C PHE A 42 7.94 5.01 20.96
N VAL A 43 7.37 4.47 19.87
CA VAL A 43 6.39 3.37 19.97
C VAL A 43 6.97 2.17 20.69
N ARG A 44 8.21 1.77 20.37
CA ARG A 44 8.88 0.65 21.04
C ARG A 44 9.07 0.89 22.55
N ASN A 45 9.45 2.10 22.95
CA ASN A 45 9.60 2.45 24.35
C ASN A 45 8.25 2.40 25.08
N LEU A 46 7.18 2.94 24.48
CA LEU A 46 5.83 2.84 25.02
C LEU A 46 5.39 1.38 25.15
N THR A 47 5.59 0.55 24.12
CA THR A 47 5.27 -0.89 24.20
C THR A 47 6.09 -1.58 25.29
N THR A 48 7.36 -1.21 25.48
CA THR A 48 8.23 -1.81 26.50
C THR A 48 7.81 -1.41 27.92
N GLU A 49 7.44 -0.15 28.14
CA GLU A 49 6.90 0.33 29.43
C GLU A 49 5.52 -0.27 29.69
N LEU A 50 4.65 -0.29 28.69
CA LEU A 50 3.36 -0.95 28.76
C LEU A 50 3.54 -2.43 29.03
N GLU A 51 4.42 -3.17 28.37
CA GLU A 51 4.66 -4.60 28.61
C GLU A 51 5.15 -4.87 30.04
N ARG A 52 5.98 -3.99 30.58
CA ARG A 52 6.41 -4.04 32.00
C ARG A 52 5.23 -3.87 32.96
N GLU A 53 4.20 -3.10 32.61
CA GLU A 53 2.92 -3.02 33.35
C GLU A 53 1.86 -4.06 32.93
N THR A 54 1.91 -4.56 31.69
CA THR A 54 0.91 -5.41 31.01
C THR A 54 1.11 -6.91 31.30
N ARG A 55 1.83 -7.22 32.38
CA ARG A 55 1.38 -8.34 33.24
C ARG A 55 -0.09 -8.16 33.72
N LYS A 56 -0.71 -6.99 33.45
CA LYS A 56 -2.14 -6.69 33.54
C LYS A 56 -2.78 -6.26 32.19
N SER A 57 -2.81 -7.13 31.18
CA SER A 57 -3.88 -7.35 30.16
C SER A 57 -4.41 -6.26 29.18
N GLU A 58 -4.35 -4.95 29.44
CA GLU A 58 -5.21 -4.00 28.69
C GLU A 58 -4.56 -3.36 27.44
N ALA A 59 -3.26 -3.03 27.46
CA ALA A 59 -2.62 -2.31 26.36
C ALA A 59 -2.31 -3.14 25.11
N ALA A 60 -2.11 -4.46 25.26
CA ALA A 60 -1.89 -5.36 24.13
C ALA A 60 -3.15 -5.50 23.25
N LYS A 61 -4.33 -5.39 23.86
CA LYS A 61 -5.63 -5.51 23.17
C LYS A 61 -5.91 -4.29 22.30
N SER A 62 -5.67 -3.09 22.81
CA SER A 62 -5.87 -1.84 22.06
C SER A 62 -4.92 -1.70 20.86
N PHE A 63 -3.66 -2.14 20.99
CA PHE A 63 -2.74 -2.16 19.85
C PHE A 63 -3.12 -3.21 18.79
N ALA A 64 -3.60 -4.39 19.22
CA ALA A 64 -4.10 -5.42 18.30
C ALA A 64 -5.37 -4.95 17.57
N GLU A 65 -6.24 -4.21 18.25
CA GLU A 65 -7.45 -3.63 17.67
C GLU A 65 -7.15 -2.49 16.69
N ALA A 66 -6.21 -1.59 17.02
CA ALA A 66 -5.74 -0.56 16.10
C ALA A 66 -5.10 -1.17 14.83
N GLN A 67 -4.34 -2.26 14.97
CA GLN A 67 -3.81 -2.99 13.81
C GLN A 67 -4.91 -3.64 12.98
N ARG A 68 -5.99 -4.14 13.59
CA ARG A 68 -7.15 -4.67 12.87
C ARG A 68 -7.85 -3.58 12.07
N MET A 69 -8.11 -2.44 12.69
CA MET A 69 -8.76 -1.29 12.03
C MET A 69 -7.92 -0.76 10.87
N MET A 70 -6.59 -0.72 11.02
CA MET A 70 -5.68 -0.33 9.94
C MET A 70 -5.69 -1.36 8.80
N LYS A 71 -5.70 -2.65 9.11
CA LYS A 71 -5.73 -3.73 8.11
C LYS A 71 -7.07 -3.79 7.38
N GLU A 72 -8.17 -3.52 8.07
CA GLU A 72 -9.51 -3.43 7.48
C GLU A 72 -9.64 -2.20 6.56
N SER A 73 -9.10 -1.05 7.00
CA SER A 73 -9.04 0.16 6.16
C SER A 73 -8.19 -0.04 4.90
N VAL A 74 -7.14 -0.86 4.96
CA VAL A 74 -6.32 -1.20 3.78
C VAL A 74 -7.02 -2.25 2.91
N ALA A 75 -7.75 -3.20 3.49
CA ALA A 75 -8.51 -4.21 2.74
C ALA A 75 -9.71 -3.63 1.97
N ASP A 76 -10.34 -2.58 2.50
CA ASP A 76 -11.42 -1.86 1.80
C ASP A 76 -10.91 -1.11 0.56
N LEU A 77 -9.66 -0.64 0.59
CA LEU A 77 -9.00 0.02 -0.55
C LEU A 77 -8.56 -0.98 -1.64
N ASP A 78 -8.18 -2.21 -1.27
CA ASP A 78 -7.88 -3.29 -2.23
C ASP A 78 -9.17 -3.78 -2.93
N THR A 79 -10.28 -3.88 -2.18
CA THR A 79 -11.56 -4.38 -2.72
C THR A 79 -12.19 -3.42 -3.75
N LYS A 80 -11.90 -2.12 -3.67
CA LYS A 80 -12.44 -1.12 -4.62
C LYS A 80 -11.72 -1.08 -5.98
N SER A 81 -10.62 -1.81 -6.15
CA SER A 81 -9.80 -1.78 -7.38
C SER A 81 -10.02 -2.98 -8.32
N ASP A 82 -10.84 -3.98 -7.97
CA ASP A 82 -11.04 -5.20 -8.79
C ASP A 82 -12.36 -5.24 -9.61
N ASP A 83 -13.27 -4.25 -9.47
CA ASP A 83 -14.60 -4.30 -10.13
C ASP A 83 -14.66 -3.58 -11.49
N GLY A 84 -13.52 -3.47 -12.20
CA GLY A 84 -13.35 -2.49 -13.27
C GLY A 84 -13.24 -3.00 -14.72
N THR A 85 -13.22 -4.30 -15.04
CA THR A 85 -12.89 -4.71 -16.44
C THR A 85 -13.62 -5.94 -17.02
N THR A 86 -14.42 -6.70 -16.28
CA THR A 86 -15.03 -7.94 -16.84
C THR A 86 -16.41 -7.74 -17.46
N SER A 87 -16.64 -6.67 -18.24
CA SER A 87 -17.89 -6.51 -19.03
C SER A 87 -17.69 -6.23 -20.52
N THR A 88 -16.46 -6.28 -21.03
CA THR A 88 -16.20 -6.14 -22.48
C THR A 88 -15.61 -7.43 -23.06
N SER A 89 -16.38 -8.52 -23.08
CA SER A 89 -16.03 -9.70 -23.88
C SER A 89 -17.19 -10.66 -24.23
N SER A 90 -18.43 -10.40 -23.82
CA SER A 90 -19.54 -11.35 -24.06
C SER A 90 -20.57 -10.90 -25.10
N GLN A 91 -20.29 -9.85 -25.86
CA GLN A 91 -21.14 -9.42 -26.98
C GLN A 91 -20.39 -9.48 -28.34
N GLU A 92 -19.70 -10.59 -28.61
CA GLU A 92 -19.13 -10.86 -29.95
C GLU A 92 -19.56 -12.21 -30.56
N LYS A 93 -20.22 -13.10 -29.82
CA LYS A 93 -20.62 -14.43 -30.33
C LYS A 93 -22.08 -14.79 -30.09
N ALA A 94 -23.01 -14.02 -30.66
CA ALA A 94 -24.33 -14.51 -31.08
C ALA A 94 -25.10 -13.40 -31.81
N THR A 95 -24.99 -13.32 -33.13
CA THR A 95 -26.11 -13.09 -34.11
C THR A 95 -25.60 -13.19 -35.58
N LYS A 96 -24.44 -13.82 -35.84
CA LYS A 96 -24.09 -14.26 -37.21
C LYS A 96 -24.76 -15.60 -37.54
N GLN A 97 -26.09 -15.67 -37.52
CA GLN A 97 -26.85 -16.74 -38.19
C GLN A 97 -28.37 -16.45 -38.22
N ALA A 98 -28.83 -15.79 -39.30
CA ALA A 98 -30.15 -15.98 -39.93
C ALA A 98 -30.37 -14.89 -41.03
N ALA A 99 -29.90 -15.16 -42.24
CA ALA A 99 -30.55 -14.66 -43.47
C ALA A 99 -31.80 -15.54 -43.73
N PRO A 100 -32.84 -15.17 -44.53
CA PRO A 100 -32.71 -14.59 -45.89
C PRO A 100 -33.85 -13.65 -46.41
N GLY A 101 -33.60 -12.98 -47.55
CA GLY A 101 -34.59 -12.37 -48.47
C GLY A 101 -35.09 -10.98 -48.04
N GLU A 102 -35.04 -9.91 -48.85
CA GLU A 102 -35.13 -9.79 -50.32
C GLU A 102 -33.89 -9.21 -51.00
#